data_AF-A0AAD1DWB3-F1
#
_entry.id   AF-A0AAD1DWB3-F1
#
_cell.length_a   1.000
_cell.length_b   1.000
_cell.length_c   1.000
_cell.angle_alpha   90.00
_cell.angle_beta   90.00
_cell.angle_gamma   90.00
#
_symmetry.space_group_name_H-M   'P 1'
#
loop_
_entity.id
_entity.type
_entity.pdbx_description
1 polymer ?
#
loop_
_entity_poly.entity_id
_entity_poly.type
_entity_poly.pdbx_seq_one_letter_code
_entity_poly.pdbx_strand_id
1 'polypeptide(L)'
;MALNRLLAFFILMISSNLYFSQNVTIKDDKVLLDGKQILKAEKLSLAQYSFFSMKNDDEILMYKYMDNETPSYVSDDYFILNFLTEKVKVESGDLGKVSNFMNSRKGMEKIIRWLLKERVINQDGELNSDRLAVFKEKYDENITARTLR
;
A
#
# COMPACT_ATOMS: atom_id res chain seq x y z
N MET A 1 10.83 32.68 -38.68
CA MET A 1 10.33 32.97 -37.30
C MET A 1 9.17 32.08 -36.88
N ALA A 2 8.16 31.85 -37.73
CA ALA A 2 7.00 31.01 -37.40
C ALA A 2 7.35 29.53 -37.14
N LEU A 3 8.28 28.95 -37.91
CA LEU A 3 8.69 27.55 -37.76
C LEU A 3 9.37 27.26 -36.40
N ASN A 4 10.26 28.14 -35.94
CA ASN A 4 10.90 28.01 -34.62
C ASN A 4 9.89 28.17 -33.47
N ARG A 5 8.84 28.99 -33.65
CA ARG A 5 7.76 29.14 -32.66
C ARG A 5 6.88 27.89 -32.59
N LEU A 6 6.60 27.26 -33.73
CA LEU A 6 5.87 25.99 -33.82
C LEU A 6 6.65 24.84 -33.16
N LEU A 7 7.96 24.78 -33.37
CA LEU A 7 8.83 23.75 -32.79
C LEU A 7 8.94 23.90 -31.27
N ALA A 8 9.04 25.13 -30.76
CA ALA A 8 9.02 25.42 -29.34
C ALA A 8 7.68 25.02 -28.68
N PHE A 9 6.56 25.25 -29.37
CA PHE A 9 5.23 24.85 -28.89
C PHE A 9 5.08 23.32 -28.81
N PHE A 10 5.67 22.60 -29.77
CA PHE A 10 5.66 21.14 -29.80
C PHE A 10 6.50 20.54 -28.65
N ILE A 11 7.65 21.14 -28.34
CA ILE A 11 8.50 20.73 -27.21
C ILE A 11 7.79 20.99 -25.86
N LEU A 12 7.07 22.10 -25.74
CA LEU A 12 6.30 22.43 -24.53
C LEU A 12 5.17 21.42 -24.26
N MET A 13 4.45 20.99 -25.31
CA MET A 13 3.36 20.00 -25.21
C MET A 13 3.83 18.58 -24.83
N ILE A 14 5.07 18.20 -25.17
CA ILE A 14 5.64 16.90 -24.77
C ILE A 14 6.04 16.92 -23.28
N SER A 15 6.50 18.07 -22.77
CA SER A 15 6.92 18.19 -21.37
C SER A 15 5.79 18.06 -20.34
N SER A 16 4.54 18.33 -20.72
CA SER A 16 3.37 18.22 -19.86
C SER A 16 2.82 16.80 -19.70
N ASN A 17 3.39 15.80 -20.39
CA ASN A 17 2.95 14.40 -20.31
C ASN A 17 3.78 13.54 -19.35
N LEU A 18 4.71 14.12 -18.60
CA LEU A 18 5.41 13.44 -17.51
C LEU A 18 4.52 13.34 -16.26
N TYR A 19 3.36 12.71 -16.41
CA TYR A 19 2.59 12.23 -15.27
C TYR A 19 3.34 11.02 -14.70
N PHE A 20 4.24 11.28 -13.76
CA PHE A 20 4.89 10.25 -12.96
C PHE A 20 3.83 9.57 -12.08
N SER A 21 3.11 8.59 -12.63
CA SER A 21 2.41 7.60 -11.83
C SER A 21 3.48 6.76 -11.14
N GLN A 22 3.78 7.08 -9.88
CA GLN A 22 4.72 6.35 -9.01
C GLN A 22 4.53 4.84 -9.19
N ASN A 23 5.53 4.15 -9.71
CA ASN A 23 5.45 2.72 -9.97
C ASN A 23 5.95 1.94 -8.75
N VAL A 24 5.02 1.32 -8.03
CA VAL A 24 5.32 0.39 -6.95
C VAL A 24 5.38 -1.03 -7.52
N THR A 25 6.48 -1.73 -7.27
CA THR A 25 6.68 -3.13 -7.67
C THR A 25 7.32 -3.91 -6.53
N ILE A 26 6.90 -5.16 -6.31
CA ILE A 26 7.54 -6.06 -5.35
C ILE A 26 8.28 -7.15 -6.11
N LYS A 27 9.61 -7.22 -5.96
CA LYS A 27 10.46 -8.19 -6.65
C LYS A 27 11.60 -8.64 -5.76
N ASP A 28 11.86 -9.95 -5.73
CA ASP A 28 12.96 -10.56 -4.97
C ASP A 28 13.01 -10.05 -3.52
N ASP A 29 11.85 -10.08 -2.84
CA ASP A 29 11.66 -9.62 -1.45
C ASP A 29 11.94 -8.13 -1.20
N LYS A 30 11.86 -7.32 -2.25
CA LYS A 30 12.07 -5.86 -2.20
C LYS A 30 10.82 -5.14 -2.67
N VAL A 31 10.44 -4.10 -1.95
CA VAL A 31 9.48 -3.11 -2.42
C VAL A 31 10.25 -1.99 -3.12
N LEU A 32 9.99 -1.82 -4.41
CA LEU A 32 10.60 -0.82 -5.26
C LEU A 32 9.59 0.28 -5.57
N LEU A 33 9.96 1.53 -5.30
CA LEU A 33 9.27 2.74 -5.74
C LEU A 33 10.09 3.36 -6.87
N ASP A 34 9.56 3.35 -8.09
CA ASP A 34 10.25 3.84 -9.29
C ASP A 34 11.66 3.24 -9.45
N GLY A 35 11.80 1.96 -9.08
CA GLY A 35 13.06 1.22 -9.13
C GLY A 35 13.98 1.38 -7.91
N LYS A 36 13.73 2.38 -7.04
CA LYS A 36 14.45 2.53 -5.76
C LYS A 36 13.83 1.62 -4.71
N GLN A 37 14.65 0.83 -4.02
CA GLN A 37 14.16 0.03 -2.90
C GLN A 37 13.80 0.94 -1.70
N ILE A 38 12.57 0.81 -1.21
CA ILE A 38 12.07 1.58 -0.06
C ILE A 38 11.75 0.72 1.15
N LEU A 39 11.43 -0.57 0.94
CA LEU A 39 11.14 -1.54 2.01
C LEU A 39 11.65 -2.92 1.59
N LYS A 40 11.82 -3.81 2.57
CA LYS A 40 11.87 -5.26 2.33
C LYS A 40 10.47 -5.84 2.45
N ALA A 41 10.20 -6.94 1.78
CA ALA A 41 8.89 -7.58 1.74
C ALA A 41 9.07 -9.08 1.97
N GLU A 42 8.34 -9.66 2.91
CA GLU A 42 8.39 -11.09 3.19
C GLU A 42 7.00 -11.71 3.17
N LYS A 43 6.81 -12.76 2.36
CA LYS A 43 5.55 -13.51 2.34
C LYS A 43 5.60 -14.61 3.40
N LEU A 44 4.99 -14.34 4.56
CA LEU A 44 4.99 -15.28 5.69
C LEU A 44 4.10 -16.51 5.47
N SER A 45 2.93 -16.33 4.82
CA SER A 45 2.00 -17.44 4.57
C SER A 45 1.09 -17.16 3.38
N LEU A 46 0.03 -17.96 3.18
CA LEU A 46 -1.02 -17.67 2.19
C LEU A 46 -1.96 -16.53 2.61
N ALA A 47 -1.95 -16.13 3.88
CA ALA A 47 -2.81 -15.06 4.40
C ALA A 47 -2.03 -13.85 4.93
N GLN A 48 -0.71 -13.97 5.14
CA GLN A 48 0.10 -12.94 5.79
C GLN A 48 1.23 -12.45 4.90
N TYR A 49 1.58 -11.18 5.02
CA TYR A 49 2.67 -10.53 4.31
C TYR A 49 3.24 -9.41 5.17
N SER A 50 4.56 -9.36 5.34
CA SER A 50 5.24 -8.39 6.18
C SER A 50 6.14 -7.47 5.38
N PHE A 51 6.32 -6.25 5.88
CA PHE A 51 7.17 -5.23 5.29
C PHE A 51 8.08 -4.62 6.35
N PHE A 52 9.35 -4.47 5.99
CA PHE A 52 10.40 -4.06 6.91
C PHE A 52 11.10 -2.79 6.43
N SER A 53 11.46 -1.97 7.39
CA SER A 53 12.23 -0.74 7.21
C SER A 53 13.64 -1.03 6.69
N MET A 54 14.09 -0.22 5.72
CA MET A 54 15.46 -0.29 5.22
C MET A 54 16.51 0.26 6.20
N LYS A 55 16.07 1.06 7.19
CA LYS A 55 16.97 1.78 8.10
C LYS A 55 17.46 0.93 9.26
N ASN A 56 16.56 0.13 9.82
CA ASN A 56 16.77 -0.60 11.07
C ASN A 56 16.20 -2.03 11.06
N ASP A 57 15.64 -2.48 9.94
CA ASP A 57 15.05 -3.80 9.78
C ASP A 57 13.82 -4.06 10.67
N ASP A 58 13.23 -3.01 11.26
CA ASP A 58 11.98 -3.13 12.02
C ASP A 58 10.84 -3.53 11.07
N GLU A 59 10.00 -4.46 11.51
CA GLU A 59 8.75 -4.77 10.83
C GLU A 59 7.77 -3.60 11.03
N ILE A 60 7.52 -2.83 9.97
CA ILE A 60 6.69 -1.64 10.05
C ILE A 60 5.22 -1.93 9.76
N LEU A 61 4.93 -2.97 8.97
CA LEU A 61 3.59 -3.32 8.53
C LEU A 61 3.47 -4.83 8.33
N MET A 62 2.45 -5.41 8.96
CA MET A 62 1.99 -6.76 8.67
C MET A 62 0.56 -6.70 8.10
N TYR A 63 0.41 -7.16 6.86
CA TYR A 63 -0.87 -7.49 6.27
C TYR A 63 -1.32 -8.89 6.73
N LYS A 64 -2.59 -9.02 7.10
CA LYS A 64 -3.25 -10.30 7.37
C LYS A 64 -4.64 -10.34 6.75
N TYR A 65 -4.90 -11.35 5.93
CA TYR A 65 -6.23 -11.68 5.47
C TYR A 65 -7.00 -12.46 6.54
N MET A 66 -8.29 -12.17 6.67
CA MET A 66 -9.22 -12.84 7.58
C MET A 66 -10.42 -13.33 6.78
N ASP A 67 -10.63 -14.65 6.79
CA ASP A 67 -11.75 -15.35 6.13
C ASP A 67 -13.02 -15.43 7.02
N ASN A 68 -13.03 -14.61 8.08
CA ASN A 68 -14.01 -14.56 9.16
C ASN A 68 -14.51 -15.92 9.70
N GLU A 69 -13.70 -16.98 9.56
CA GLU A 69 -14.03 -18.36 9.93
C GLU A 69 -15.28 -18.93 9.20
N THR A 70 -15.72 -18.31 8.09
CA THR A 70 -16.84 -18.80 7.28
C THR A 70 -16.44 -18.99 5.80
N PRO A 71 -15.88 -20.16 5.43
CA PRO A 71 -15.30 -20.38 4.09
C PRO A 71 -16.25 -20.19 2.90
N SER A 72 -17.57 -20.16 3.13
CA SER A 72 -18.59 -20.03 2.09
C SER A 72 -19.10 -18.59 1.87
N TYR A 73 -18.73 -17.63 2.72
CA TYR A 73 -19.29 -16.27 2.68
C TYR A 73 -18.24 -15.18 2.49
N VAL A 74 -17.50 -15.22 1.38
CA VAL A 74 -16.45 -14.24 0.99
C VAL A 74 -16.84 -12.75 1.15
N SER A 75 -18.14 -12.44 1.20
CA SER A 75 -18.65 -11.09 1.48
C SER A 75 -18.36 -10.56 2.89
N ASP A 76 -18.05 -11.42 3.86
CA ASP A 76 -17.69 -11.02 5.23
C ASP A 76 -16.18 -11.04 5.51
N ASP A 77 -15.39 -11.40 4.49
CA ASP A 77 -13.94 -11.38 4.54
C ASP A 77 -13.42 -9.95 4.65
N TYR A 78 -12.35 -9.80 5.43
CA TYR A 78 -11.69 -8.52 5.64
C TYR A 78 -10.19 -8.71 5.73
N PHE A 79 -9.46 -7.61 5.74
CA PHE A 79 -8.03 -7.63 6.01
C PHE A 79 -7.66 -6.70 7.13
N ILE A 80 -6.52 -7.01 7.74
CA ILE A 80 -5.94 -6.26 8.84
C ILE A 80 -4.59 -5.73 8.38
N LEU A 81 -4.36 -4.43 8.59
CA LEU A 81 -3.05 -3.78 8.50
C LEU A 81 -2.58 -3.48 9.93
N ASN A 82 -1.54 -4.17 10.37
CA ASN A 82 -0.90 -3.94 11.67
C ASN A 82 0.37 -3.13 11.48
N PHE A 83 0.36 -1.88 11.92
CA PHE A 83 1.53 -0.99 11.95
C PHE A 83 2.23 -1.16 13.29
N LEU A 84 3.22 -2.05 13.33
CA LEU A 84 3.73 -2.61 14.59
C LEU A 84 4.54 -1.59 15.41
N THR A 85 5.38 -0.79 14.76
CA THR A 85 6.18 0.25 15.43
C THR A 85 5.30 1.31 16.11
N GLU A 86 4.15 1.63 15.51
CA GLU A 86 3.18 2.60 16.02
C GLU A 86 2.06 1.96 16.85
N LYS A 87 2.03 0.62 16.95
CA LYS A 87 0.98 -0.16 17.62
C LYS A 87 -0.44 0.18 17.14
N VAL A 88 -0.58 0.46 15.85
CA VAL A 88 -1.86 0.81 15.22
C VAL A 88 -2.37 -0.37 14.41
N LYS A 89 -3.64 -0.73 14.63
CA LYS A 89 -4.37 -1.71 13.82
C LYS A 89 -5.47 -1.02 13.02
N VAL A 90 -5.60 -1.40 11.76
CA VAL A 90 -6.68 -0.98 10.84
C VAL A 90 -7.31 -2.22 10.23
N GLU A 91 -8.62 -2.36 10.35
CA GLU A 91 -9.41 -3.45 9.78
C GLU A 91 -10.34 -2.89 8.69
N SER A 92 -10.37 -3.50 7.51
CA SER A 92 -11.27 -3.05 6.43
C SER A 92 -11.76 -4.20 5.57
N GLY A 93 -13.05 -4.15 5.21
CA GLY A 93 -13.69 -5.02 4.24
C GLY A 93 -13.63 -4.50 2.79
N ASP A 94 -13.01 -3.34 2.52
CA ASP A 94 -12.86 -2.79 1.16
C ASP A 94 -11.79 -3.57 0.36
N LEU A 95 -12.16 -4.78 -0.05
CA LEU A 95 -11.36 -5.65 -0.90
C LEU A 95 -11.08 -5.01 -2.27
N GLY A 96 -11.78 -3.94 -2.69
CA GLY A 96 -11.41 -3.16 -3.88
C GLY A 96 -9.99 -2.56 -3.80
N LYS A 97 -9.48 -2.37 -2.57
CA LYS A 97 -8.12 -1.90 -2.28
C LYS A 97 -7.06 -2.99 -2.40
N VAL A 98 -7.43 -4.27 -2.35
CA VAL A 98 -6.52 -5.42 -2.34
C VAL A 98 -6.99 -6.40 -3.42
N SER A 99 -6.28 -6.50 -4.55
CA SER A 99 -6.78 -7.26 -5.73
C SER A 99 -7.27 -8.68 -5.38
N ASN A 100 -8.26 -9.16 -6.16
CA ASN A 100 -8.97 -10.46 -6.15
C ASN A 100 -8.24 -11.77 -5.76
N PHE A 101 -6.94 -11.76 -5.48
CA PHE A 101 -6.20 -12.86 -4.87
C PHE A 101 -5.57 -12.42 -3.54
N MET A 102 -6.05 -13.06 -2.48
CA MET A 102 -5.52 -13.04 -1.11
C MET A 102 -4.00 -12.98 -1.11
N ASN A 103 -3.47 -11.93 -0.49
CA ASN A 103 -2.05 -11.63 -0.31
C ASN A 103 -1.14 -11.74 -1.55
N SER A 104 -1.70 -11.65 -2.75
CA SER A 104 -0.91 -11.63 -3.98
C SER A 104 0.05 -10.45 -3.99
N ARG A 105 1.19 -10.62 -4.67
CA ARG A 105 2.17 -9.57 -4.91
C ARG A 105 1.52 -8.28 -5.42
N LYS A 106 0.62 -8.38 -6.41
CA LYS A 106 -0.11 -7.23 -6.96
C LYS A 106 -1.05 -6.58 -5.94
N GLY A 107 -1.70 -7.36 -5.08
CA GLY A 107 -2.51 -6.84 -3.97
C GLY A 107 -1.65 -6.05 -2.98
N MET A 108 -0.48 -6.59 -2.64
CA MET A 108 0.49 -5.92 -1.76
C MET A 108 1.05 -4.63 -2.36
N GLU A 109 1.40 -4.63 -3.66
CA GLU A 109 1.79 -3.42 -4.38
C GLU A 109 0.69 -2.34 -4.33
N LYS A 110 -0.59 -2.72 -4.40
CA LYS A 110 -1.71 -1.78 -4.25
C LYS A 110 -1.80 -1.21 -2.84
N ILE A 111 -1.60 -2.02 -1.80
CA ILE A 111 -1.57 -1.55 -0.41
C ILE A 111 -0.45 -0.53 -0.24
N ILE A 112 0.77 -0.85 -0.63
CA ILE A 112 1.90 0.09 -0.54
C ILE A 112 1.61 1.38 -1.30
N ARG A 113 1.06 1.29 -2.53
CA ARG A 113 0.65 2.45 -3.31
C ARG A 113 -0.44 3.28 -2.62
N TRP A 114 -1.37 2.64 -1.93
CA TRP A 114 -2.40 3.31 -1.16
C TRP A 114 -1.82 4.05 0.04
N LEU A 115 -0.90 3.43 0.78
CA LEU A 115 -0.20 4.05 1.91
C LEU A 115 0.65 5.25 1.45
N LEU A 116 1.35 5.15 0.32
CA LEU A 116 2.07 6.27 -0.30
C LEU A 116 1.12 7.40 -0.70
N LYS A 117 -0.02 7.07 -1.33
CA LYS A 117 -1.04 8.06 -1.73
C LYS A 117 -1.62 8.82 -0.54
N GLU A 118 -1.90 8.12 0.56
CA GLU A 118 -2.40 8.73 1.81
C GLU A 118 -1.29 9.38 2.65
N ARG A 119 -0.04 9.22 2.23
CA ARG A 119 1.20 9.69 2.89
C ARG A 119 1.43 9.05 4.26
N VAL A 120 0.92 7.84 4.47
CA VAL A 120 1.19 7.01 5.66
C VAL A 120 2.63 6.56 5.67
N ILE A 121 3.16 6.20 4.49
CA ILE A 121 4.59 6.02 4.27
C ILE A 121 5.09 7.08 3.28
N ASN A 122 6.32 7.54 3.46
CA ASN A 122 6.97 8.49 2.55
C ASN A 122 7.73 7.79 1.41
N GLN A 123 8.40 8.57 0.55
CA GLN A 123 9.18 8.05 -0.60
C GLN A 123 10.43 7.26 -0.19
N ASP A 124 10.81 7.30 1.09
CA ASP A 124 11.92 6.53 1.66
C ASP A 124 11.43 5.29 2.42
N GLY A 125 10.11 5.05 2.46
CA GLY A 125 9.50 3.93 3.17
C GLY A 125 9.31 4.16 4.67
N GLU A 126 9.54 5.37 5.18
CA GLU A 126 9.35 5.67 6.61
C GLU A 126 7.88 6.00 6.92
N LEU A 127 7.40 5.54 8.06
CA LEU A 127 6.05 5.82 8.56
C LEU A 127 5.91 7.27 9.03
N ASN A 128 4.73 7.84 8.79
CA ASN A 128 4.30 9.12 9.32
C ASN A 128 3.12 8.91 10.28
N SER A 129 3.37 9.04 11.59
CA SER A 129 2.39 8.76 12.65
C SER A 129 1.13 9.64 12.56
N ASP A 130 1.26 10.93 12.21
CA ASP A 130 0.12 11.84 12.08
C ASP A 130 -0.79 11.42 10.92
N ARG A 131 -0.18 11.03 9.79
CA ARG A 131 -0.92 10.54 8.62
C ARG A 131 -1.52 9.16 8.87
N LEU A 132 -0.85 8.32 9.65
CA LEU A 132 -1.36 7.02 10.07
C LEU A 132 -2.59 7.17 10.97
N ALA A 133 -2.61 8.14 11.89
CA ALA A 133 -3.78 8.42 12.73
C ALA A 133 -5.01 8.80 11.87
N VAL A 134 -4.82 9.71 10.91
CA VAL A 134 -5.87 10.09 9.95
C VAL A 134 -6.30 8.91 9.07
N PHE A 135 -5.35 8.07 8.64
CA PHE A 135 -5.63 6.88 7.85
C PHE A 135 -6.51 5.89 8.63
N LYS A 136 -6.17 5.64 9.91
CA LYS A 136 -6.98 4.83 10.80
C LYS A 136 -8.40 5.39 10.92
N GLU A 137 -8.55 6.67 11.21
CA GLU A 137 -9.86 7.30 11.35
C GLU A 137 -10.73 7.14 10.10
N LYS A 138 -10.11 7.21 8.91
CA LYS A 138 -10.81 7.09 7.63
C LYS A 138 -11.22 5.67 7.26
N TYR A 139 -10.43 4.67 7.62
CA TYR A 139 -10.51 3.34 7.02
C TYR A 139 -10.63 2.19 8.00
N ASP A 140 -10.48 2.43 9.31
CA ASP A 140 -10.69 1.39 10.30
C ASP A 140 -12.18 1.19 10.57
N GLU A 141 -12.69 0.07 10.08
CA GLU A 141 -14.08 -0.34 10.27
C GLU A 141 -14.31 -1.01 11.63
N ASN A 142 -13.23 -1.33 12.37
CA ASN A 142 -13.26 -1.95 13.70
C ASN A 142 -14.17 -3.20 13.75
N ILE A 143 -13.99 -4.08 12.76
CA ILE A 143 -14.84 -5.24 12.48
C ILE A 143 -14.84 -6.20 13.67
N THR A 144 -13.66 -6.56 14.16
CA THR A 144 -13.48 -7.53 15.26
C THR A 144 -14.18 -7.10 16.55
N ALA A 145 -14.25 -5.79 16.84
CA ALA A 145 -14.93 -5.31 18.05
C ALA A 145 -16.46 -5.29 17.93
N ARG A 146 -16.99 -5.30 16.70
CA ARG A 146 -18.44 -5.31 16.42
C ARG A 146 -19.00 -6.71 16.29
N THR A 147 -18.15 -7.68 15.93
CA THR A 147 -18.53 -9.09 15.83
C THR A 147 -18.50 -9.71 17.22
N LEU A 148 -19.67 -9.97 17.80
CA LEU A 148 -19.79 -10.87 18.96
C LEU A 148 -19.38 -12.27 18.51
N ARG A 149 -18.36 -12.82 19.15
CA ARG A 149 -17.87 -14.19 18.94
C ARG A 149 -18.22 -15.06 20.12
#